data_AF-A0A498DE36-F1
#
_entry.id   AF-A0A498DE36-F1
#
_cell.length_a   1.000
_cell.length_b   1.000
_cell.length_c   1.000
_cell.angle_alpha   90.00
_cell.angle_beta   90.00
_cell.angle_gamma   90.00
#
_symmetry.space_group_name_H-M   'P 1'
#
loop_
_entity.id
_entity.type
_entity.pdbx_description
1 polymer ?
#
loop_
_entity_poly.entity_id
_entity_poly.type
_entity_poly.pdbx_seq_one_letter_code
_entity_poly.pdbx_strand_id
1 'polypeptide(L)'
;MKKKYVLILLLSIFLVACGEEVYESPLSETFIEEQEESVVPEREDTDSNNKEEKQTSEDKGDAEETALNELRVHFIDVGQADATLFQYDDAEKQYNILYDTGDWTGEEVVPYLKSQGVSHLDLIIVSHPDADHIGQLEDVVTTIDTGEVWLSGNVNSSQTFQNAVAAVIESGADYHEPRTGEEFAIGPLKMKVLYPNRITGKTNEESISILFTYGEIDFIFTGDADREAERYMLNHSDNIEAEVIQLGHHGSNTSSDPKFIEAINPEVAIYSAGTNNSYGHPSPEVVSLIQNSGIGLYGTDIHGTIVVTTNGINYEIETNKEGTINPDSESTTEESAASEDAAVAEEEAKPSQDESSCVNINHASTEEVQEIIHIGPERAQDLISLRPFLSVDDLERISGIGPARIADIKAQGLACVQ
;
A
#
# COMPACT_ATOMS: atom_id res chain seq x y z
N MET A 1 -54.72 10.99 -32.77
CA MET A 1 -54.27 9.96 -31.79
C MET A 1 -53.39 8.93 -32.51
N LYS A 2 -52.38 8.39 -31.83
CA LYS A 2 -51.48 7.25 -32.17
C LYS A 2 -51.59 6.59 -33.58
N LYS A 3 -50.48 6.67 -34.34
CA LYS A 3 -49.75 5.55 -35.02
C LYS A 3 -48.48 6.14 -35.64
N LYS A 4 -47.29 5.81 -35.11
CA LYS A 4 -46.41 4.71 -35.54
C LYS A 4 -45.94 4.86 -37.00
N TYR A 5 -44.79 5.52 -37.17
CA TYR A 5 -43.92 5.29 -38.33
C TYR A 5 -43.15 3.99 -38.13
N VAL A 6 -42.84 3.29 -39.23
CA VAL A 6 -41.97 2.11 -39.25
C VAL A 6 -40.88 2.40 -40.29
N LEU A 7 -39.63 2.47 -39.83
CA LEU A 7 -38.47 2.64 -40.70
C LEU A 7 -37.92 1.24 -41.02
N ILE A 8 -37.95 0.85 -42.30
CA ILE A 8 -37.34 -0.39 -42.76
C ILE A 8 -36.00 -0.03 -43.40
N LEU A 9 -34.90 -0.44 -42.76
CA LEU A 9 -33.57 -0.31 -43.33
C LEU A 9 -33.30 -1.50 -44.25
N LEU A 10 -32.85 -1.22 -45.48
CA LEU A 10 -32.46 -2.25 -46.45
C LEU A 10 -31.03 -2.72 -46.16
N LEU A 11 -30.86 -4.01 -45.84
CA LEU A 11 -29.55 -4.66 -45.77
C LEU A 11 -29.36 -5.55 -46.99
N SER A 12 -28.41 -5.20 -47.87
CA SER A 12 -28.15 -5.91 -49.13
C SER A 12 -27.17 -7.08 -48.93
N ILE A 13 -27.64 -8.30 -49.17
CA ILE A 13 -26.83 -9.53 -49.14
C ILE A 13 -26.04 -9.67 -50.44
N PHE A 14 -24.75 -10.00 -50.35
CA PHE A 14 -23.97 -10.58 -51.45
C PHE A 14 -23.26 -11.85 -50.95
N LEU A 15 -23.32 -12.93 -51.74
CA LEU A 15 -22.81 -14.26 -51.40
C LEU A 15 -22.27 -14.99 -52.63
N VAL A 16 -20.95 -14.98 -52.81
CA VAL A 16 -20.13 -15.95 -53.57
C VAL A 16 -18.74 -15.92 -52.90
N ALA A 17 -18.10 -16.94 -52.33
CA ALA A 17 -18.19 -18.41 -52.28
C ALA A 17 -17.05 -19.14 -53.04
N CYS A 18 -16.26 -19.89 -52.27
CA CYS A 18 -15.31 -20.95 -52.64
C CYS A 18 -13.98 -20.58 -53.33
N GLY A 19 -12.87 -21.15 -52.82
CA GLY A 19 -11.52 -21.00 -53.34
C GLY A 19 -10.43 -21.40 -52.34
N GLU A 20 -10.41 -22.65 -51.89
CA GLU A 20 -9.23 -23.23 -51.21
C GLU A 20 -8.20 -23.67 -52.25
N GLU A 21 -6.90 -23.40 -52.03
CA GLU A 21 -5.89 -24.45 -52.03
C GLU A 21 -4.55 -24.02 -51.40
N VAL A 22 -3.88 -25.02 -50.85
CA VAL A 22 -2.55 -25.13 -50.23
C VAL A 22 -1.47 -24.14 -50.69
N TYR A 23 -0.64 -23.68 -49.74
CA TYR A 23 0.79 -23.40 -50.00
C TYR A 23 1.69 -24.07 -48.95
N GLU A 24 2.76 -24.71 -49.43
CA GLU A 24 3.71 -25.47 -48.61
C GLU A 24 4.83 -24.58 -48.04
N SER A 25 5.43 -25.01 -46.93
CA SER A 25 6.75 -24.53 -46.49
C SER A 25 7.85 -25.34 -47.17
N PRO A 26 9.02 -24.70 -47.43
CA PRO A 26 10.29 -25.37 -47.23
C PRO A 26 11.16 -24.67 -46.16
N LEU A 27 12.06 -25.44 -45.58
CA LEU A 27 13.16 -25.03 -44.70
C LEU A 27 14.52 -25.26 -45.40
N SER A 28 15.60 -24.78 -44.77
CA SER A 28 17.01 -24.87 -45.18
C SER A 28 17.44 -23.90 -46.32
N GLU A 29 18.71 -23.47 -46.42
CA GLU A 29 19.93 -24.03 -45.82
C GLU A 29 21.01 -23.00 -45.41
N THR A 30 21.82 -23.44 -44.44
CA THR A 30 23.11 -22.99 -43.87
C THR A 30 24.03 -21.93 -44.53
N PHE A 31 24.70 -21.16 -43.64
CA PHE A 31 26.12 -20.70 -43.66
C PHE A 31 26.69 -19.86 -44.82
N ILE A 32 27.35 -18.74 -44.48
CA ILE A 32 28.83 -18.65 -44.41
C ILE A 32 29.26 -17.41 -43.57
N GLU A 33 30.47 -17.46 -43.03
CA GLU A 33 31.14 -16.48 -42.16
C GLU A 33 32.35 -15.92 -42.92
N GLU A 34 32.64 -14.61 -42.85
CA GLU A 34 33.91 -14.07 -43.32
C GLU A 34 34.32 -12.79 -42.55
N GLN A 35 35.61 -12.66 -42.25
CA GLN A 35 36.23 -11.53 -41.55
C GLN A 35 36.88 -10.57 -42.55
N GLU A 36 37.13 -9.32 -42.17
CA GLU A 36 38.28 -8.57 -42.71
C GLU A 36 38.86 -7.60 -41.67
N GLU A 37 40.19 -7.42 -41.67
CA GLU A 37 40.95 -6.79 -40.60
C GLU A 37 41.98 -5.77 -41.11
N SER A 38 41.84 -4.51 -40.69
CA SER A 38 42.85 -3.43 -40.72
C SER A 38 43.34 -2.88 -42.08
N VAL A 39 43.74 -1.60 -42.07
CA VAL A 39 45.09 -1.12 -42.45
C VAL A 39 45.22 0.38 -42.10
N VAL A 40 46.43 0.81 -41.75
CA VAL A 40 46.80 2.15 -41.26
C VAL A 40 47.49 3.00 -42.36
N PRO A 41 47.53 4.34 -42.25
CA PRO A 41 48.68 5.10 -42.75
C PRO A 41 49.31 6.10 -41.76
N GLU A 42 50.66 6.23 -41.85
CA GLU A 42 51.49 7.34 -41.34
C GLU A 42 51.75 8.39 -42.47
N ARG A 43 52.32 9.60 -42.29
CA ARG A 43 52.85 10.37 -41.12
C ARG A 43 52.54 11.89 -41.32
N GLU A 44 53.25 12.96 -40.93
CA GLU A 44 54.62 13.25 -40.41
C GLU A 44 54.56 14.22 -39.21
N ASP A 45 55.60 14.22 -38.36
CA ASP A 45 55.74 15.07 -37.17
C ASP A 45 56.16 16.53 -37.49
N THR A 46 55.75 17.49 -36.66
CA THR A 46 56.55 18.72 -36.41
C THR A 46 56.56 19.08 -34.92
N ASP A 47 57.77 19.18 -34.36
CA ASP A 47 58.08 19.45 -32.95
C ASP A 47 58.06 20.95 -32.59
N SER A 48 57.52 21.31 -31.41
CA SER A 48 58.02 22.42 -30.59
C SER A 48 57.38 22.48 -29.19
N ASN A 49 58.22 22.72 -28.17
CA ASN A 49 57.82 23.07 -26.81
C ASN A 49 56.85 24.27 -26.75
N ASN A 50 55.88 24.22 -25.83
CA ASN A 50 55.91 25.16 -24.69
C ASN A 50 55.25 24.57 -23.44
N LYS A 51 55.75 24.95 -22.25
CA LYS A 51 55.05 24.76 -20.97
C LYS A 51 54.47 26.10 -20.55
N GLU A 52 53.15 26.22 -20.52
CA GLU A 52 52.48 27.32 -19.81
C GLU A 52 51.39 26.73 -18.90
N GLU A 53 51.54 26.98 -17.61
CA GLU A 53 50.48 26.74 -16.62
C GLU A 53 49.36 27.75 -16.91
N LYS A 54 48.17 27.26 -17.24
CA LYS A 54 47.01 28.12 -17.45
C LYS A 54 45.92 27.75 -16.45
N GLN A 55 45.72 28.62 -15.48
CA GLN A 55 44.52 28.60 -14.64
C GLN A 55 43.31 28.81 -15.54
N THR A 56 42.59 27.74 -15.85
CA THR A 56 41.16 27.82 -16.18
C THR A 56 40.43 27.85 -14.85
N SER A 57 39.90 29.02 -14.50
CA SER A 57 38.84 29.10 -13.49
C SER A 57 37.65 28.31 -14.03
N GLU A 58 37.40 27.13 -13.45
CA GLU A 58 36.10 26.51 -13.56
C GLU A 58 35.12 27.43 -12.85
N ASP A 59 34.34 28.16 -13.65
CA ASP A 59 33.20 28.94 -13.20
C ASP A 59 32.09 27.95 -12.84
N LYS A 60 32.28 27.28 -11.69
CA LYS A 60 31.21 26.58 -10.99
C LYS A 60 30.26 27.66 -10.47
N GLY A 61 29.37 28.10 -11.35
CA GLY A 61 28.10 28.63 -10.91
C GLY A 61 27.39 27.50 -10.19
N ASP A 62 27.44 27.52 -8.86
CA ASP A 62 26.44 26.85 -8.06
C ASP A 62 25.10 27.41 -8.53
N ALA A 63 24.30 26.57 -9.20
CA ALA A 63 22.89 26.84 -9.28
C ALA A 63 22.38 26.68 -7.85
N GLU A 64 22.01 27.78 -7.19
CA GLU A 64 21.19 27.70 -5.99
C GLU A 64 19.92 26.94 -6.39
N GLU A 65 19.84 25.67 -5.99
CA GLU A 65 18.67 24.82 -6.18
C GLU A 65 17.49 25.56 -5.55
N THR A 66 16.63 26.15 -6.37
CA THR A 66 15.57 27.04 -5.88
C THR A 66 14.51 26.18 -5.22
N ALA A 67 14.55 26.13 -3.89
CA ALA A 67 13.58 25.45 -3.05
C ALA A 67 12.16 25.64 -3.59
N LEU A 68 11.43 24.53 -3.67
CA LEU A 68 10.06 24.50 -4.14
C LEU A 68 9.14 25.19 -3.13
N ASN A 69 7.88 25.35 -3.52
CA ASN A 69 6.83 25.63 -2.55
C ASN A 69 6.73 24.48 -1.52
N GLU A 70 6.02 24.73 -0.44
CA GLU A 70 5.86 23.76 0.64
C GLU A 70 4.93 22.60 0.22
N LEU A 71 5.45 21.37 0.29
CA LEU A 71 4.67 20.14 0.31
C LEU A 71 4.49 19.68 1.75
N ARG A 72 3.25 19.38 2.13
CA ARG A 72 2.90 18.70 3.36
C ARG A 72 2.31 17.34 3.06
N VAL A 73 2.87 16.29 3.67
CA VAL A 73 2.41 14.90 3.59
C VAL A 73 1.84 14.51 4.95
N HIS A 74 0.52 14.43 5.03
CA HIS A 74 -0.26 14.24 6.24
C HIS A 74 -0.68 12.77 6.36
N PHE A 75 0.00 11.99 7.21
CA PHE A 75 -0.36 10.62 7.57
C PHE A 75 -1.47 10.67 8.64
N ILE A 76 -2.71 10.41 8.24
CA ILE A 76 -3.91 10.74 9.04
C ILE A 76 -4.12 9.70 10.16
N ASP A 77 -4.60 10.13 11.33
CA ASP A 77 -4.94 9.24 12.46
C ASP A 77 -6.33 8.64 12.21
N VAL A 78 -6.39 7.64 11.32
CA VAL A 78 -7.61 6.88 10.94
C VAL A 78 -7.75 5.57 11.73
N GLY A 79 -6.95 5.38 12.78
CA GLY A 79 -6.89 4.13 13.53
C GLY A 79 -6.15 3.02 12.76
N GLN A 80 -6.74 1.83 12.69
CA GLN A 80 -6.14 0.65 12.05
C GLN A 80 -6.47 0.62 10.55
N ALA A 81 -5.94 1.61 9.83
CA ALA A 81 -6.18 1.86 8.41
C ALA A 81 -5.13 2.84 7.86
N ASP A 82 -5.13 3.07 6.55
CA ASP A 82 -4.27 4.06 5.89
C ASP A 82 -5.09 5.18 5.23
N ALA A 83 -4.66 6.42 5.43
CA ALA A 83 -5.04 7.56 4.60
C ALA A 83 -3.96 8.64 4.69
N THR A 84 -3.39 9.04 3.55
CA THR A 84 -2.33 10.06 3.48
C THR A 84 -2.63 11.14 2.46
N LEU A 85 -2.75 12.39 2.92
CA LEU A 85 -2.92 13.57 2.07
C LEU A 85 -1.56 14.20 1.73
N PHE A 86 -1.22 14.30 0.45
CA PHE A 86 -0.20 15.19 -0.07
C PHE A 86 -0.86 16.51 -0.48
N GLN A 87 -0.44 17.63 0.09
CA GLN A 87 -0.94 18.98 -0.22
C GLN A 87 0.22 19.94 -0.48
N TYR A 88 0.18 20.64 -1.62
CA TYR A 88 1.13 21.70 -1.96
C TYR A 88 0.48 22.74 -2.88
N ASP A 89 1.04 23.95 -2.93
CA ASP A 89 0.67 24.96 -3.92
C ASP A 89 1.72 25.00 -5.05
N ASP A 90 1.32 25.12 -6.32
CA ASP A 90 2.20 25.47 -7.43
C ASP A 90 1.56 26.54 -8.32
N ALA A 91 2.36 27.53 -8.72
CA ALA A 91 1.95 28.80 -9.33
C ALA A 91 0.77 29.50 -8.61
N GLU A 92 -0.45 29.37 -9.14
CA GLU A 92 -1.70 29.95 -8.59
C GLU A 92 -2.74 28.85 -8.24
N LYS A 93 -2.32 27.58 -8.15
CA LYS A 93 -3.19 26.44 -7.86
C LYS A 93 -2.68 25.62 -6.66
N GLN A 94 -3.58 25.26 -5.76
CA GLN A 94 -3.36 24.18 -4.80
C GLN A 94 -3.62 22.82 -5.46
N TYR A 95 -2.74 21.86 -5.18
CA TYR A 95 -2.86 20.47 -5.58
C TYR A 95 -3.04 19.59 -4.35
N ASN A 96 -3.93 18.60 -4.44
CA ASN A 96 -4.19 17.65 -3.37
C ASN A 96 -4.25 16.22 -3.94
N ILE A 97 -3.41 15.32 -3.42
CA ILE A 97 -3.42 13.89 -3.74
C ILE A 97 -3.71 13.10 -2.47
N LEU A 98 -4.60 12.11 -2.54
CA LEU A 98 -4.93 11.23 -1.41
C LEU A 98 -4.47 9.80 -1.73
N TYR A 99 -3.61 9.23 -0.89
CA TYR A 99 -3.21 7.82 -0.94
C TYR A 99 -3.91 7.04 0.19
N ASP A 100 -4.75 6.09 -0.19
CA ASP A 100 -5.72 5.37 0.65
C ASP A 100 -6.73 6.27 1.41
N THR A 101 -7.82 5.66 1.89
CA THR A 101 -9.07 6.35 2.29
C THR A 101 -9.65 5.90 3.63
N GLY A 102 -8.85 5.28 4.50
CA GLY A 102 -9.24 4.92 5.85
C GLY A 102 -10.17 3.70 5.94
N ASP A 103 -10.61 3.39 7.16
CA ASP A 103 -11.47 2.24 7.45
C ASP A 103 -12.94 2.47 7.07
N TRP A 104 -13.61 1.40 6.62
CA TRP A 104 -15.03 1.35 6.25
C TRP A 104 -16.02 1.60 7.40
N THR A 105 -15.57 1.61 8.66
CA THR A 105 -16.34 2.06 9.83
C THR A 105 -15.95 3.47 10.32
N GLY A 106 -14.93 4.08 9.71
CA GLY A 106 -14.51 5.45 9.98
C GLY A 106 -15.40 6.49 9.30
N GLU A 107 -15.30 7.73 9.78
CA GLU A 107 -15.99 8.92 9.23
C GLU A 107 -15.05 10.14 9.15
N GLU A 108 -13.75 9.97 9.43
CA GLU A 108 -12.81 11.04 9.78
C GLU A 108 -12.00 11.60 8.61
N VAL A 109 -11.81 10.88 7.51
CA VAL A 109 -11.01 11.35 6.36
C VAL A 109 -11.67 12.58 5.71
N VAL A 110 -12.98 12.54 5.43
CA VAL A 110 -13.70 13.67 4.81
C VAL A 110 -13.71 14.94 5.70
N PRO A 111 -13.96 14.87 7.03
CA PRO A 111 -13.72 15.97 7.96
C PRO A 111 -12.27 16.46 8.00
N TYR A 112 -11.28 15.56 7.98
CA TYR A 112 -9.87 15.94 7.99
C TYR A 112 -9.49 16.74 6.75
N LEU A 113 -9.81 16.22 5.56
CA LEU A 113 -9.57 16.90 4.27
C LEU A 113 -10.19 18.31 4.26
N LYS A 114 -11.45 18.44 4.69
CA LYS A 114 -12.13 19.74 4.83
C LYS A 114 -11.47 20.68 5.85
N SER A 115 -10.86 20.15 6.91
CA SER A 115 -10.11 20.95 7.89
C SER A 115 -8.80 21.50 7.29
N GLN A 116 -8.17 20.77 6.36
CA GLN A 116 -7.00 21.20 5.58
C GLN A 116 -7.37 22.05 4.35
N GLY A 117 -8.63 22.52 4.25
CA GLY A 117 -9.11 23.36 3.15
C GLY A 117 -9.33 22.63 1.82
N VAL A 118 -9.15 21.31 1.76
CA VAL A 118 -9.32 20.50 0.55
C VAL A 118 -10.76 20.63 0.06
N SER A 119 -10.90 21.12 -1.17
CA SER A 119 -12.18 21.26 -1.89
C SER A 119 -12.19 20.60 -3.26
N HIS A 120 -11.00 20.20 -3.75
CA HIS A 120 -10.78 19.38 -4.92
C HIS A 120 -9.59 18.45 -4.64
N LEU A 121 -9.70 17.19 -5.03
CA LEU A 121 -8.62 16.19 -5.08
C LEU A 121 -8.24 15.98 -6.53
N ASP A 122 -7.00 16.27 -6.89
CA ASP A 122 -6.48 16.05 -8.24
C ASP A 122 -6.46 14.57 -8.59
N LEU A 123 -6.05 13.75 -7.61
CA LEU A 123 -5.90 12.31 -7.73
C LEU A 123 -6.20 11.64 -6.39
N ILE A 124 -6.95 10.54 -6.43
CA ILE A 124 -7.01 9.56 -5.34
C ILE A 124 -6.34 8.27 -5.82
N ILE A 125 -5.50 7.69 -4.98
CA ILE A 125 -4.84 6.41 -5.23
C ILE A 125 -5.28 5.48 -4.12
N VAL A 126 -5.96 4.38 -4.44
CA VAL A 126 -6.21 3.32 -3.46
C VAL A 126 -5.33 2.12 -3.79
N SER A 127 -4.44 1.79 -2.87
CA SER A 127 -3.42 0.76 -3.01
C SER A 127 -4.04 -0.60 -3.34
N HIS A 128 -5.06 -1.01 -2.58
CA HIS A 128 -5.75 -2.29 -2.77
C HIS A 128 -7.20 -2.25 -2.24
N PRO A 129 -8.08 -3.21 -2.61
CA PRO A 129 -9.53 -3.08 -2.42
C PRO A 129 -10.05 -3.53 -1.04
N ASP A 130 -9.19 -3.58 -0.03
CA ASP A 130 -9.53 -4.06 1.30
C ASP A 130 -9.95 -2.90 2.22
N ALA A 131 -10.70 -3.23 3.27
CA ALA A 131 -11.69 -2.33 3.84
C ALA A 131 -11.11 -1.21 4.73
N ASP A 132 -9.84 -1.35 5.11
CA ASP A 132 -8.95 -0.42 5.81
C ASP A 132 -8.16 0.50 4.86
N HIS A 133 -8.34 0.37 3.54
CA HIS A 133 -7.69 1.18 2.51
C HIS A 133 -8.71 1.84 1.56
N ILE A 134 -9.72 1.09 1.10
CA ILE A 134 -10.81 1.63 0.25
C ILE A 134 -12.01 2.17 1.05
N GLY A 135 -11.92 2.15 2.39
CA GLY A 135 -13.07 2.22 3.29
C GLY A 135 -14.02 3.40 3.07
N GLN A 136 -13.49 4.63 3.06
CA GLN A 136 -14.30 5.85 2.89
C GLN A 136 -14.26 6.41 1.45
N LEU A 137 -13.81 5.65 0.45
CA LEU A 137 -13.74 6.15 -0.94
C LEU A 137 -15.10 6.62 -1.46
N GLU A 138 -16.20 5.94 -1.10
CA GLU A 138 -17.58 6.38 -1.42
C GLU A 138 -17.87 7.77 -0.86
N ASP A 139 -17.63 8.00 0.44
CA ASP A 139 -17.87 9.30 1.08
C ASP A 139 -16.93 10.40 0.57
N VAL A 140 -15.67 10.06 0.23
CA VAL A 140 -14.72 11.01 -0.35
C VAL A 140 -15.20 11.47 -1.74
N VAL A 141 -15.41 10.58 -2.70
CA VAL A 141 -15.72 10.98 -4.11
C VAL A 141 -17.13 11.53 -4.28
N THR A 142 -18.07 11.24 -3.36
CA THR A 142 -19.40 11.86 -3.36
C THR A 142 -19.43 13.25 -2.71
N THR A 143 -18.39 13.61 -1.94
CA THR A 143 -18.37 14.81 -1.11
C THR A 143 -17.30 15.84 -1.52
N ILE A 144 -16.20 15.40 -2.15
CA ILE A 144 -15.08 16.22 -2.59
C ILE A 144 -14.92 16.05 -4.10
N ASP A 145 -14.84 17.16 -4.82
CA ASP A 145 -14.65 17.19 -6.27
C ASP A 145 -13.34 16.46 -6.62
N THR A 146 -13.39 15.44 -7.48
CA THR A 146 -12.26 14.53 -7.71
C THR A 146 -11.93 14.47 -9.19
N GLY A 147 -10.67 14.71 -9.55
CA GLY A 147 -10.18 14.67 -10.93
C GLY A 147 -10.03 13.24 -11.46
N GLU A 148 -9.15 12.46 -10.83
CA GLU A 148 -8.81 11.09 -11.26
C GLU A 148 -8.77 10.13 -10.06
N VAL A 149 -9.07 8.84 -10.29
CA VAL A 149 -8.98 7.77 -9.29
C VAL A 149 -8.20 6.58 -9.83
N TRP A 150 -7.14 6.18 -9.13
CA TRP A 150 -6.36 4.98 -9.40
C TRP A 150 -6.75 3.86 -8.43
N LEU A 151 -7.11 2.69 -8.97
CA LEU A 151 -7.26 1.44 -8.21
C LEU A 151 -6.26 0.41 -8.76
N SER A 152 -5.83 -0.56 -7.96
CA SER A 152 -4.91 -1.61 -8.47
C SER A 152 -5.53 -2.45 -9.59
N GLY A 153 -6.87 -2.52 -9.70
CA GLY A 153 -7.56 -3.43 -10.61
C GLY A 153 -7.77 -4.83 -10.02
N ASN A 154 -7.35 -5.06 -8.77
CA ASN A 154 -7.88 -6.16 -7.97
C ASN A 154 -9.37 -5.93 -7.68
N VAL A 155 -10.13 -7.02 -7.58
CA VAL A 155 -11.57 -6.99 -7.34
C VAL A 155 -11.91 -7.72 -6.04
N ASN A 156 -12.70 -7.07 -5.18
CA ASN A 156 -13.20 -7.66 -3.94
C ASN A 156 -14.72 -7.88 -4.05
N SER A 157 -15.27 -8.85 -3.30
CA SER A 157 -16.71 -9.13 -3.26
C SER A 157 -17.43 -8.42 -2.11
N SER A 158 -16.70 -7.65 -1.29
CA SER A 158 -17.24 -6.81 -0.22
C SER A 158 -18.27 -5.80 -0.72
N GLN A 159 -19.17 -5.35 0.17
CA GLN A 159 -20.09 -4.27 -0.17
C GLN A 159 -19.36 -2.93 -0.28
N THR A 160 -18.34 -2.70 0.56
CA THR A 160 -17.44 -1.53 0.54
C THR A 160 -16.83 -1.31 -0.84
N PHE A 161 -16.20 -2.33 -1.43
CA PHE A 161 -15.62 -2.24 -2.77
C PHE A 161 -16.66 -1.98 -3.86
N GLN A 162 -17.81 -2.65 -3.80
CA GLN A 162 -18.89 -2.46 -4.77
C GLN A 162 -19.49 -1.05 -4.71
N ASN A 163 -19.65 -0.49 -3.50
CA ASN A 163 -20.08 0.88 -3.28
C ASN A 163 -19.03 1.87 -3.81
N ALA A 164 -17.77 1.72 -3.38
CA ALA A 164 -16.66 2.58 -3.77
C ALA A 164 -16.50 2.67 -5.30
N VAL A 165 -16.49 1.54 -6.01
CA VAL A 165 -16.42 1.50 -7.48
C VAL A 165 -17.68 2.13 -8.12
N ALA A 166 -18.87 1.93 -7.55
CA ALA A 166 -20.08 2.58 -8.05
C ALA A 166 -20.04 4.11 -7.86
N ALA A 167 -19.51 4.59 -6.74
CA ALA A 167 -19.36 6.01 -6.43
C ALA A 167 -18.34 6.70 -7.36
N VAL A 168 -17.22 6.05 -7.68
CA VAL A 168 -16.25 6.54 -8.69
C VAL A 168 -16.90 6.63 -10.08
N ILE A 169 -17.76 5.68 -10.45
CA ILE A 169 -18.50 5.70 -11.72
C ILE A 169 -19.59 6.79 -11.74
N GLU A 170 -20.20 7.13 -10.60
CA GLU A 170 -21.23 8.19 -10.50
C GLU A 170 -20.64 9.61 -10.35
N SER A 171 -19.47 9.77 -9.71
CA SER A 171 -18.77 11.06 -9.63
C SER A 171 -18.32 11.55 -11.01
N GLY A 172 -17.90 10.62 -11.88
CA GLY A 172 -17.42 10.91 -13.23
C GLY A 172 -15.97 11.39 -13.28
N ALA A 173 -15.18 11.09 -12.24
CA ALA A 173 -13.73 11.19 -12.27
C ALA A 173 -13.12 10.29 -13.37
N ASP A 174 -11.95 10.66 -13.88
CA ASP A 174 -11.17 9.77 -14.75
C ASP A 174 -10.63 8.57 -13.93
N TYR A 175 -10.34 7.44 -14.60
CA TYR A 175 -9.99 6.17 -13.96
C TYR A 175 -8.78 5.51 -14.62
N HIS A 176 -7.83 5.03 -13.81
CA HIS A 176 -6.65 4.30 -14.28
C HIS A 176 -6.29 3.11 -13.37
N GLU A 177 -5.53 2.16 -13.92
CA GLU A 177 -4.99 0.99 -13.22
C GLU A 177 -3.46 0.92 -13.42
N PRO A 178 -2.66 1.66 -12.65
CA PRO A 178 -1.22 1.81 -12.87
C PRO A 178 -0.43 0.49 -12.69
N ARG A 179 0.66 0.35 -13.46
CA ARG A 179 1.58 -0.80 -13.41
C ARG A 179 3.05 -0.39 -13.27
N THR A 180 3.88 -1.31 -12.77
CA THR A 180 5.34 -1.12 -12.60
C THR A 180 5.99 -0.45 -13.82
N GLY A 181 6.69 0.66 -13.58
CA GLY A 181 7.44 1.41 -14.61
C GLY A 181 6.64 2.50 -15.32
N GLU A 182 5.36 2.70 -15.00
CA GLU A 182 4.65 3.92 -15.37
C GLU A 182 5.11 5.11 -14.51
N GLU A 183 5.27 6.27 -15.16
CA GLU A 183 5.78 7.50 -14.55
C GLU A 183 4.86 8.67 -14.88
N PHE A 184 4.47 9.42 -13.85
CA PHE A 184 3.52 10.53 -13.90
C PHE A 184 4.09 11.75 -13.18
N ALA A 185 3.47 12.92 -13.40
CA ALA A 185 3.75 14.11 -12.61
C ALA A 185 2.51 14.99 -12.48
N ILE A 186 2.31 15.53 -11.28
CA ILE A 186 1.35 16.60 -10.99
C ILE A 186 2.20 17.76 -10.47
N GLY A 187 2.18 18.91 -11.16
CA GLY A 187 3.10 20.02 -10.84
C GLY A 187 4.57 19.56 -10.78
N PRO A 188 5.32 19.89 -9.71
CA PRO A 188 6.67 19.38 -9.47
C PRO A 188 6.72 18.00 -8.76
N LEU A 189 5.59 17.46 -8.28
CA LEU A 189 5.51 16.13 -7.66
C LEU A 189 5.50 15.05 -8.75
N LYS A 190 6.56 14.24 -8.81
CA LYS A 190 6.65 13.08 -9.70
C LYS A 190 6.15 11.83 -8.97
N MET A 191 5.59 10.89 -9.70
CA MET A 191 5.13 9.60 -9.18
C MET A 191 5.62 8.49 -10.10
N LYS A 192 6.35 7.51 -9.56
CA LYS A 192 6.80 6.32 -10.27
C LYS A 192 6.18 5.08 -9.65
N VAL A 193 5.46 4.32 -10.45
CA VAL A 193 4.79 3.10 -10.01
C VAL A 193 5.82 1.98 -9.90
N LEU A 194 6.02 1.45 -8.70
CA LEU A 194 6.95 0.37 -8.40
C LEU A 194 6.25 -1.00 -8.52
N TYR A 195 5.00 -1.09 -8.06
CA TYR A 195 4.16 -2.29 -8.08
C TYR A 195 2.68 -1.89 -8.28
N PRO A 196 1.79 -2.74 -8.81
CA PRO A 196 1.99 -4.11 -9.30
C PRO A 196 2.41 -4.22 -10.77
N ASN A 197 3.13 -5.29 -11.14
CA ASN A 197 3.47 -5.54 -12.55
C ASN A 197 2.35 -6.25 -13.34
N ARG A 198 1.41 -6.89 -12.63
CA ARG A 198 0.20 -7.55 -13.13
C ARG A 198 -0.74 -7.79 -11.95
N ILE A 199 -2.00 -8.06 -12.24
CA ILE A 199 -2.98 -8.51 -11.25
C ILE A 199 -3.25 -10.01 -11.41
N THR A 200 -3.33 -10.72 -10.29
CA THR A 200 -3.66 -12.15 -10.21
C THR A 200 -4.78 -12.47 -9.20
N GLY A 201 -5.23 -11.50 -8.41
CA GLY A 201 -6.25 -11.70 -7.37
C GLY A 201 -5.70 -11.72 -5.95
N LYS A 202 -4.46 -11.25 -5.76
CA LYS A 202 -3.75 -11.14 -4.48
C LYS A 202 -3.84 -9.70 -4.01
N THR A 203 -4.83 -9.36 -3.20
CA THR A 203 -5.23 -7.97 -2.91
C THR A 203 -4.08 -7.17 -2.30
N ASN A 204 -3.64 -7.56 -1.12
CA ASN A 204 -2.58 -6.92 -0.35
C ASN A 204 -1.25 -6.95 -1.10
N GLU A 205 -0.83 -8.14 -1.58
CA GLU A 205 0.49 -8.28 -2.21
C GLU A 205 0.60 -7.52 -3.53
N GLU A 206 -0.50 -7.26 -4.23
CA GLU A 206 -0.55 -6.49 -5.49
C GLU A 206 -1.06 -5.06 -5.28
N SER A 207 -0.76 -4.48 -4.11
CA SER A 207 -0.94 -3.06 -3.80
C SER A 207 -0.24 -2.13 -4.82
N ILE A 208 -0.82 -0.96 -5.08
CA ILE A 208 -0.12 0.11 -5.83
C ILE A 208 0.99 0.71 -4.95
N SER A 209 2.22 0.24 -5.13
CA SER A 209 3.40 0.81 -4.48
C SER A 209 4.03 1.90 -5.35
N ILE A 210 4.37 3.06 -4.79
CA ILE A 210 4.79 4.27 -5.50
C ILE A 210 6.00 4.92 -4.83
N LEU A 211 6.95 5.36 -5.66
CA LEU A 211 7.97 6.36 -5.31
C LEU A 211 7.45 7.75 -5.72
N PHE A 212 7.33 8.65 -4.75
CA PHE A 212 6.95 10.05 -4.93
C PHE A 212 8.20 10.94 -4.80
N THR A 213 8.56 11.70 -5.84
CA THR A 213 9.72 12.61 -5.82
C THR A 213 9.27 14.06 -5.79
N TYR A 214 9.72 14.83 -4.80
CA TYR A 214 9.49 16.27 -4.68
C TYR A 214 10.82 17.01 -4.49
N GLY A 215 11.37 17.57 -5.58
CA GLY A 215 12.73 18.13 -5.57
C GLY A 215 13.78 17.03 -5.42
N GLU A 216 14.60 17.13 -4.37
CA GLU A 216 15.56 16.11 -3.89
C GLU A 216 14.97 15.17 -2.82
N ILE A 217 13.73 15.38 -2.33
CA ILE A 217 13.12 14.54 -1.29
C ILE A 217 12.21 13.48 -1.93
N ASP A 218 12.51 12.22 -1.66
CA ASP A 218 11.79 11.04 -2.13
C ASP A 218 11.01 10.35 -0.98
N PHE A 219 9.80 9.87 -1.30
CA PHE A 219 8.93 9.12 -0.39
C PHE A 219 8.50 7.80 -1.02
N ILE A 220 8.58 6.68 -0.30
CA ILE A 220 8.07 5.37 -0.74
C ILE A 220 6.82 4.97 0.04
N PHE A 221 5.75 4.70 -0.70
CA PHE A 221 4.49 4.17 -0.22
C PHE A 221 4.29 2.77 -0.81
N THR A 222 3.91 1.81 0.02
CA THR A 222 3.86 0.40 -0.39
C THR A 222 2.45 -0.20 -0.40
N GLY A 223 1.53 0.36 0.39
CA GLY A 223 0.29 -0.34 0.77
C GLY A 223 0.64 -1.64 1.50
N ASP A 224 -0.11 -2.70 1.26
CA ASP A 224 0.11 -3.99 1.94
C ASP A 224 0.99 -4.97 1.17
N ALA A 225 1.85 -4.43 0.30
CA ALA A 225 2.82 -5.20 -0.47
C ALA A 225 3.67 -6.10 0.46
N ASP A 226 3.64 -7.40 0.21
CA ASP A 226 4.36 -8.38 1.02
C ASP A 226 5.87 -8.40 0.68
N ARG A 227 6.65 -9.14 1.45
CA ARG A 227 8.08 -9.30 1.17
C ARG A 227 8.39 -9.89 -0.23
N GLU A 228 7.50 -10.64 -0.89
CA GLU A 228 7.69 -11.02 -2.30
C GLU A 228 7.55 -9.83 -3.25
N ALA A 229 6.55 -8.97 -3.07
CA ALA A 229 6.39 -7.72 -3.81
C ALA A 229 7.54 -6.72 -3.54
N GLU A 230 7.96 -6.54 -2.28
CA GLU A 230 9.13 -5.71 -1.93
C GLU A 230 10.42 -6.21 -2.60
N ARG A 231 10.68 -7.52 -2.57
CA ARG A 231 11.80 -8.11 -3.31
C ARG A 231 11.61 -8.02 -4.81
N TYR A 232 10.39 -7.96 -5.34
CA TYR A 232 10.16 -7.69 -6.75
C TYR A 232 10.60 -6.25 -7.09
N MET A 233 10.13 -5.25 -6.34
CA MET A 233 10.48 -3.84 -6.52
C MET A 233 12.01 -3.65 -6.50
N LEU A 234 12.69 -4.21 -5.50
CA LEU A 234 14.16 -4.19 -5.36
C LEU A 234 14.92 -4.76 -6.57
N ASN A 235 14.34 -5.70 -7.32
CA ASN A 235 15.01 -6.34 -8.46
C ASN A 235 14.62 -5.74 -9.83
N HIS A 236 13.69 -4.77 -9.88
CA HIS A 236 13.14 -4.25 -11.15
C HIS A 236 13.10 -2.71 -11.23
N SER A 237 13.66 -2.01 -10.24
CA SER A 237 13.77 -0.55 -10.20
C SER A 237 15.24 -0.12 -10.17
N ASP A 238 15.64 0.79 -11.06
CA ASP A 238 17.05 1.23 -11.20
C ASP A 238 17.56 2.10 -10.04
N ASN A 239 16.64 2.70 -9.26
CA ASN A 239 16.87 3.26 -7.93
C ASN A 239 15.60 3.07 -7.08
N ILE A 240 15.75 2.90 -5.76
CA ILE A 240 14.66 2.92 -4.76
C ILE A 240 15.06 3.65 -3.47
N GLU A 241 16.17 4.40 -3.44
CA GLU A 241 16.51 5.26 -2.29
C GLU A 241 15.40 6.30 -2.05
N ALA A 242 15.05 6.57 -0.79
CA ALA A 242 14.05 7.56 -0.39
C ALA A 242 14.20 7.94 1.09
N GLU A 243 14.10 9.24 1.43
CA GLU A 243 14.26 9.73 2.81
C GLU A 243 13.17 9.21 3.76
N VAL A 244 11.94 9.06 3.24
CA VAL A 244 10.76 8.68 4.04
C VAL A 244 10.09 7.42 3.47
N ILE A 245 9.87 6.40 4.30
CA ILE A 245 9.08 5.22 3.94
C ILE A 245 7.79 5.12 4.77
N GLN A 246 6.67 4.86 4.12
CA GLN A 246 5.48 4.30 4.77
C GLN A 246 5.65 2.77 4.87
N LEU A 247 5.73 2.25 6.10
CA LEU A 247 5.90 0.83 6.38
C LEU A 247 4.64 0.06 6.01
N GLY A 248 4.73 -0.75 4.95
CA GLY A 248 3.60 -1.49 4.40
C GLY A 248 2.94 -2.46 5.38
N HIS A 249 1.66 -2.75 5.12
CA HIS A 249 0.82 -3.60 5.97
C HIS A 249 0.86 -3.15 7.43
N HIS A 250 0.74 -1.84 7.68
CA HIS A 250 0.75 -1.24 9.02
C HIS A 250 2.01 -1.57 9.87
N GLY A 251 3.13 -1.90 9.22
CA GLY A 251 4.34 -2.39 9.90
C GLY A 251 4.29 -3.88 10.29
N SER A 252 3.54 -4.71 9.58
CA SER A 252 3.46 -6.16 9.83
C SER A 252 4.73 -6.91 9.42
N ASN A 253 4.98 -8.06 10.06
CA ASN A 253 6.13 -8.92 9.72
C ASN A 253 5.92 -9.81 8.48
N THR A 254 4.81 -9.63 7.75
CA THR A 254 4.58 -10.09 6.37
C THR A 254 5.24 -9.19 5.32
N SER A 255 5.53 -7.93 5.67
CA SER A 255 6.18 -6.89 4.86
C SER A 255 7.49 -6.43 5.55
N SER A 256 8.09 -5.33 5.12
CA SER A 256 9.39 -4.82 5.61
C SER A 256 10.49 -5.89 5.52
N ASP A 257 10.82 -6.37 4.32
CA ASP A 257 12.00 -7.21 4.07
C ASP A 257 13.26 -6.42 4.48
N PRO A 258 14.13 -6.95 5.37
CA PRO A 258 15.33 -6.23 5.80
C PRO A 258 16.21 -5.73 4.65
N LYS A 259 16.23 -6.41 3.50
CA LYS A 259 16.99 -5.99 2.32
C LYS A 259 16.33 -4.89 1.51
N PHE A 260 15.00 -4.77 1.59
CA PHE A 260 14.26 -3.69 0.97
C PHE A 260 14.49 -2.41 1.78
N ILE A 261 14.37 -2.48 3.11
CA ILE A 261 14.73 -1.37 4.02
C ILE A 261 16.22 -0.97 3.89
N GLU A 262 17.14 -1.93 3.82
CA GLU A 262 18.59 -1.68 3.60
C GLU A 262 18.87 -0.98 2.26
N ALA A 263 18.06 -1.22 1.22
CA ALA A 263 18.24 -0.67 -0.11
C ALA A 263 17.48 0.64 -0.37
N ILE A 264 16.42 0.92 0.40
CA ILE A 264 15.79 2.26 0.44
C ILE A 264 16.66 3.22 1.27
N ASN A 265 17.33 2.71 2.30
CA ASN A 265 18.18 3.49 3.22
C ASN A 265 17.47 4.77 3.75
N PRO A 266 16.24 4.67 4.29
CA PRO A 266 15.47 5.85 4.67
C PRO A 266 16.02 6.48 5.96
N GLU A 267 15.88 7.79 6.08
CA GLU A 267 16.11 8.49 7.34
C GLU A 267 14.94 8.29 8.31
N VAL A 268 13.71 8.19 7.78
CA VAL A 268 12.46 8.08 8.53
C VAL A 268 11.55 6.97 8.00
N ALA A 269 10.93 6.24 8.93
CA ALA A 269 9.87 5.28 8.68
C ALA A 269 8.61 5.64 9.48
N ILE A 270 7.45 5.55 8.83
CA ILE A 270 6.14 5.89 9.40
C ILE A 270 5.21 4.70 9.19
N TYR A 271 4.44 4.30 10.22
CA TYR A 271 3.32 3.37 10.04
C TYR A 271 2.00 4.02 10.48
N SER A 272 0.90 3.54 9.89
CA SER A 272 -0.46 3.78 10.41
C SER A 272 -0.91 2.54 11.16
N ALA A 273 -1.41 2.68 12.38
CA ALA A 273 -2.01 1.59 13.15
C ALA A 273 -3.01 2.11 14.19
N GLY A 274 -3.93 1.25 14.63
CA GLY A 274 -4.87 1.56 15.71
C GLY A 274 -4.31 1.21 17.08
N THR A 275 -4.48 2.09 18.06
CA THR A 275 -4.07 1.83 19.45
C THR A 275 -4.75 0.56 19.98
N ASN A 276 -3.97 -0.43 20.42
CA ASN A 276 -4.44 -1.75 20.86
C ASN A 276 -5.20 -2.56 19.77
N ASN A 277 -4.82 -2.45 18.50
CA ASN A 277 -5.36 -3.28 17.43
C ASN A 277 -5.14 -4.79 17.71
N SER A 278 -6.05 -5.62 17.17
CA SER A 278 -6.04 -7.08 17.36
C SER A 278 -5.04 -7.83 16.49
N TYR A 279 -4.41 -7.17 15.51
CA TYR A 279 -3.42 -7.77 14.62
C TYR A 279 -2.04 -7.89 15.27
N GLY A 280 -1.70 -6.96 16.17
CA GLY A 280 -0.36 -6.80 16.73
C GLY A 280 0.57 -6.00 15.81
N HIS A 281 0.01 -4.97 15.16
CA HIS A 281 0.73 -4.03 14.29
C HIS A 281 1.07 -2.74 15.07
N PRO A 282 2.24 -2.11 14.86
CA PRO A 282 3.39 -2.62 14.11
C PRO A 282 3.99 -3.84 14.83
N SER A 283 4.61 -4.74 14.08
CA SER A 283 5.16 -5.95 14.69
C SER A 283 6.43 -5.63 15.51
N PRO A 284 6.66 -6.30 16.67
CA PRO A 284 7.89 -6.15 17.45
C PRO A 284 9.18 -6.36 16.65
N GLU A 285 9.16 -7.26 15.65
CA GLU A 285 10.30 -7.50 14.76
C GLU A 285 10.55 -6.33 13.80
N VAL A 286 9.51 -5.69 13.27
CA VAL A 286 9.64 -4.52 12.39
C VAL A 286 10.07 -3.28 13.18
N VAL A 287 9.47 -3.01 14.35
CA VAL A 287 9.94 -1.96 15.27
C VAL A 287 11.43 -2.16 15.59
N SER A 288 11.82 -3.38 15.91
CA SER A 288 13.23 -3.73 16.17
C SER A 288 14.12 -3.54 14.94
N LEU A 289 13.67 -3.91 13.74
CA LEU A 289 14.42 -3.74 12.49
C LEU A 289 14.73 -2.27 12.23
N ILE A 290 13.72 -1.41 12.27
CA ILE A 290 13.87 0.03 11.98
C ILE A 290 14.76 0.70 13.03
N GLN A 291 14.49 0.48 14.32
CA GLN A 291 15.26 1.11 15.40
C GLN A 291 16.73 0.64 15.45
N ASN A 292 17.03 -0.64 15.19
CA ASN A 292 18.42 -1.12 15.14
C ASN A 292 19.19 -0.66 13.89
N SER A 293 18.49 -0.28 12.82
CA SER A 293 19.08 0.34 11.63
C SER A 293 19.39 1.84 11.83
N GLY A 294 18.92 2.45 12.92
CA GLY A 294 19.14 3.88 13.23
C GLY A 294 18.14 4.84 12.57
N ILE A 295 17.10 4.29 11.94
CA ILE A 295 16.04 5.01 11.23
C ILE A 295 15.08 5.63 12.25
N GLY A 296 14.65 6.88 12.03
CA GLY A 296 13.62 7.52 12.86
C GLY A 296 12.26 6.86 12.66
N LEU A 297 11.61 6.38 13.73
CA LEU A 297 10.35 5.64 13.64
C LEU A 297 9.19 6.44 14.25
N TYR A 298 8.14 6.66 13.46
CA TYR A 298 6.88 7.27 13.89
C TYR A 298 5.70 6.35 13.60
N GLY A 299 4.56 6.64 14.23
CA GLY A 299 3.39 5.77 14.24
C GLY A 299 2.13 6.48 14.73
N THR A 300 1.00 6.33 14.02
CA THR A 300 -0.22 7.10 14.30
C THR A 300 -0.88 6.78 15.63
N ASP A 301 -0.81 5.52 16.07
CA ASP A 301 -1.33 5.08 17.38
C ASP A 301 -0.69 5.84 18.57
N ILE A 302 0.62 6.10 18.47
CA ILE A 302 1.40 6.85 19.46
C ILE A 302 1.34 8.36 19.22
N HIS A 303 1.54 8.81 17.98
CA HIS A 303 1.79 10.21 17.64
C HIS A 303 0.56 10.98 17.13
N GLY A 304 -0.54 10.27 16.86
CA GLY A 304 -1.66 10.80 16.10
C GLY A 304 -1.27 11.12 14.66
N THR A 305 -1.89 12.13 14.08
CA THR A 305 -1.52 12.60 12.74
C THR A 305 -0.07 13.06 12.74
N ILE A 306 0.67 12.59 11.75
CA ILE A 306 2.07 12.96 11.50
C ILE A 306 2.09 13.77 10.21
N VAL A 307 2.75 14.91 10.20
CA VAL A 307 2.88 15.77 9.01
C VAL A 307 4.35 15.93 8.68
N VAL A 308 4.76 15.45 7.51
CA VAL A 308 6.09 15.72 6.95
C VAL A 308 5.98 16.94 6.05
N THR A 309 6.69 18.01 6.39
CA THR A 309 6.70 19.29 5.66
C THR A 309 8.02 19.44 4.94
N THR A 310 8.03 19.67 3.62
CA THR A 310 9.26 19.81 2.82
C THR A 310 9.19 20.94 1.79
N ASN A 311 10.34 21.54 1.51
CA ASN A 311 10.56 22.46 0.39
C ASN A 311 11.28 21.81 -0.80
N GLY A 312 11.35 20.47 -0.82
CA GLY A 312 12.05 19.67 -1.82
C GLY A 312 13.57 19.71 -1.75
N ILE A 313 14.15 20.11 -0.61
CA ILE A 313 15.60 20.02 -0.32
C ILE A 313 15.83 19.64 1.15
N ASN A 314 14.96 20.14 2.05
CA ASN A 314 14.95 19.80 3.46
C ASN A 314 13.53 19.39 3.85
N TYR A 315 13.37 18.60 4.91
CA TYR A 315 12.07 18.29 5.50
C TYR A 315 12.09 18.43 7.03
N GLU A 316 10.92 18.63 7.62
CA GLU A 316 10.67 18.60 9.05
C GLU A 316 9.40 17.78 9.36
N ILE A 317 9.25 17.31 10.60
CA ILE A 317 8.14 16.42 10.99
C ILE A 317 7.44 16.99 12.22
N GLU A 318 6.15 17.28 12.09
CA GLU A 318 5.25 17.62 13.20
C GLU A 318 4.36 16.42 13.57
N THR A 319 3.96 16.34 14.84
CA THR A 319 3.08 15.29 15.36
C THR A 319 1.99 15.86 16.27
N ASN A 320 0.81 15.25 16.28
CA ASN A 320 -0.29 15.66 17.17
C ASN A 320 -0.04 15.30 18.65
N LYS A 321 0.81 14.29 18.92
CA LYS A 321 1.09 13.71 20.23
C LYS A 321 2.58 13.34 20.32
N GLU A 322 3.22 13.62 21.46
CA GLU A 322 4.56 13.14 21.80
C GLU A 322 4.51 11.71 22.36
N GLY A 323 5.49 10.86 22.05
CA GLY A 323 5.52 9.48 22.55
C GLY A 323 6.84 8.73 22.39
N THR A 324 6.80 7.41 22.59
CA THR A 324 7.95 6.53 22.36
C THR A 324 7.46 5.14 21.96
N ILE A 325 7.85 4.70 20.77
CA ILE A 325 7.55 3.37 20.25
C ILE A 325 8.58 2.38 20.82
N ASN A 326 8.11 1.28 21.40
CA ASN A 326 8.94 0.23 21.98
C ASN A 326 8.60 -1.11 21.30
N PRO A 327 9.58 -2.01 21.06
CA PRO A 327 9.30 -3.31 20.45
C PRO A 327 8.47 -4.21 21.38
N ASP A 328 8.69 -4.15 22.69
CA ASP A 328 7.97 -4.94 23.71
C ASP A 328 6.60 -4.32 24.08
N SER A 329 5.83 -3.81 23.10
CA SER A 329 4.55 -3.13 23.35
C SER A 329 3.39 -4.11 23.61
N GLU A 330 3.52 -4.94 24.66
CA GLU A 330 2.33 -5.43 25.36
C GLU A 330 1.61 -4.21 25.97
N SER A 331 0.32 -4.04 25.65
CA SER A 331 -0.53 -2.91 26.05
C SER A 331 -0.29 -2.44 27.49
N THR A 332 0.39 -1.31 27.66
CA THR A 332 0.67 -0.72 28.98
C THR A 332 -0.60 -0.13 29.60
N THR A 333 -1.35 -0.94 30.34
CA THR A 333 -2.48 -0.47 31.15
C THR A 333 -1.99 0.50 32.22
N GLU A 334 -2.42 1.77 32.19
CA GLU A 334 -2.03 2.76 33.20
C GLU A 334 -2.53 2.36 34.60
N GLU A 335 -1.60 2.19 35.55
CA GLU A 335 -1.89 1.80 36.93
C GLU A 335 -2.37 3.00 37.77
N SER A 336 -3.68 3.26 37.75
CA SER A 336 -4.30 4.29 38.59
C SER A 336 -4.56 3.79 40.02
N ALA A 337 -3.68 4.15 40.95
CA ALA A 337 -3.75 3.72 42.34
C ALA A 337 -4.89 4.42 43.14
N ALA A 338 -5.88 3.64 43.60
CA ALA A 338 -6.90 4.05 44.56
C ALA A 338 -7.05 3.03 45.70
N SER A 339 -7.35 3.53 46.90
CA SER A 339 -7.15 2.83 48.19
C SER A 339 -8.21 1.79 48.59
N GLU A 340 -7.79 0.92 49.51
CA GLU A 340 -8.59 -0.04 50.29
C GLU A 340 -9.91 0.52 50.85
N ASP A 341 -10.99 -0.29 50.80
CA ASP A 341 -11.72 -0.74 51.99
C ASP A 341 -12.44 -2.08 51.68
N ALA A 342 -13.02 -2.76 52.69
CA ALA A 342 -13.43 -4.16 52.58
C ALA A 342 -14.88 -4.46 52.98
N ALA A 343 -15.40 -5.54 52.35
CA ALA A 343 -16.01 -6.72 52.99
C ALA A 343 -17.49 -7.08 52.67
N VAL A 344 -17.71 -8.41 52.69
CA VAL A 344 -18.96 -9.19 52.82
C VAL A 344 -19.94 -9.23 51.63
N ALA A 345 -19.77 -10.31 50.84
CA ALA A 345 -20.77 -11.25 50.29
C ALA A 345 -22.22 -10.82 49.96
N GLU A 346 -22.72 -11.33 48.83
CA GLU A 346 -23.83 -12.29 48.87
C GLU A 346 -23.71 -13.36 47.76
N GLU A 347 -24.38 -14.51 47.93
CA GLU A 347 -24.31 -15.70 47.06
C GLU A 347 -25.73 -16.05 46.59
N GLU A 348 -26.07 -15.78 45.32
CA GLU A 348 -27.27 -16.32 44.68
C GLU A 348 -26.91 -17.10 43.40
N ALA A 349 -27.62 -18.21 43.16
CA ALA A 349 -27.17 -19.26 42.25
C ALA A 349 -28.20 -19.64 41.18
N LYS A 350 -27.82 -19.38 39.92
CA LYS A 350 -28.29 -20.04 38.68
C LYS A 350 -29.77 -19.81 38.28
N PRO A 351 -30.06 -19.86 36.97
CA PRO A 351 -30.36 -21.15 36.35
C PRO A 351 -29.25 -21.66 35.42
N SER A 352 -29.42 -22.88 34.93
CA SER A 352 -28.47 -23.61 34.08
C SER A 352 -29.20 -24.30 32.93
N GLN A 353 -28.43 -24.67 31.89
CA GLN A 353 -28.83 -25.37 30.65
C GLN A 353 -29.32 -24.40 29.56
N ASP A 354 -28.49 -24.20 28.54
CA ASP A 354 -28.70 -24.93 27.29
C ASP A 354 -27.35 -25.24 26.62
N GLU A 355 -27.37 -25.81 25.41
CA GLU A 355 -26.30 -26.51 24.68
C GLU A 355 -24.91 -25.85 24.55
N SER A 356 -23.90 -26.70 24.33
CA SER A 356 -22.50 -26.33 24.11
C SER A 356 -22.24 -25.91 22.64
N SER A 357 -22.42 -24.62 22.32
CA SER A 357 -22.04 -24.05 21.02
C SER A 357 -20.51 -23.89 20.90
N CYS A 358 -19.80 -25.00 20.69
CA CYS A 358 -18.41 -24.96 20.25
C CYS A 358 -18.37 -24.71 18.73
N VAL A 359 -17.50 -23.79 18.31
CA VAL A 359 -17.27 -23.46 16.91
C VAL A 359 -16.56 -24.63 16.23
N ASN A 360 -17.25 -25.31 15.32
CA ASN A 360 -16.69 -26.46 14.61
C ASN A 360 -15.76 -25.99 13.49
N ILE A 361 -14.44 -26.10 13.68
CA ILE A 361 -13.44 -25.59 12.73
C ILE A 361 -13.45 -26.31 11.37
N ASN A 362 -14.18 -27.42 11.23
CA ASN A 362 -14.41 -28.12 9.96
C ASN A 362 -15.68 -27.68 9.21
N HIS A 363 -16.63 -27.00 9.88
CA HIS A 363 -17.98 -26.80 9.36
C HIS A 363 -18.58 -25.40 9.57
N ALA A 364 -18.05 -24.62 10.50
CA ALA A 364 -18.49 -23.25 10.79
C ALA A 364 -18.24 -22.28 9.61
N SER A 365 -18.99 -21.18 9.55
CA SER A 365 -18.81 -20.11 8.55
C SER A 365 -17.53 -19.30 8.79
N THR A 366 -17.20 -18.39 7.86
CA THR A 366 -16.04 -17.48 7.99
C THR A 366 -16.19 -16.56 9.20
N GLU A 367 -17.42 -16.12 9.48
CA GLU A 367 -17.77 -15.26 10.59
C GLU A 367 -17.72 -16.04 11.92
N GLU A 368 -18.31 -17.24 11.96
CA GLU A 368 -18.31 -18.11 13.15
C GLU A 368 -16.89 -18.50 13.59
N VAL A 369 -15.94 -18.73 12.67
CA VAL A 369 -14.55 -19.03 13.05
C VAL A 369 -13.76 -17.81 13.54
N GLN A 370 -14.20 -16.59 13.25
CA GLN A 370 -13.58 -15.36 13.79
C GLN A 370 -13.94 -15.10 15.26
N GLU A 371 -14.90 -15.84 15.83
CA GLU A 371 -15.13 -15.85 17.28
C GLU A 371 -13.98 -16.55 18.04
N ILE A 372 -13.13 -17.32 17.35
CA ILE A 372 -11.96 -17.99 17.93
C ILE A 372 -10.79 -17.00 18.02
N ILE A 373 -10.19 -16.83 19.20
CA ILE A 373 -9.06 -15.90 19.35
C ILE A 373 -7.87 -16.26 18.45
N HIS A 374 -7.13 -15.24 18.02
CA HIS A 374 -6.08 -15.29 16.99
C HIS A 374 -6.53 -15.62 15.55
N ILE A 375 -7.80 -15.96 15.32
CA ILE A 375 -8.38 -16.18 13.97
C ILE A 375 -9.02 -14.88 13.45
N GLY A 376 -8.20 -13.99 12.88
CA GLY A 376 -8.70 -12.83 12.13
C GLY A 376 -9.27 -13.21 10.75
N PRO A 377 -9.78 -12.25 9.95
CA PRO A 377 -10.37 -12.49 8.63
C PRO A 377 -9.49 -13.31 7.68
N GLU A 378 -8.20 -12.95 7.57
CA GLU A 378 -7.16 -13.69 6.83
C GLU A 378 -7.12 -15.17 7.26
N ARG A 379 -6.87 -15.41 8.56
CA ARG A 379 -6.75 -16.77 9.11
C ARG A 379 -8.06 -17.55 9.10
N ALA A 380 -9.22 -16.90 9.00
CA ALA A 380 -10.50 -17.55 8.77
C ALA A 380 -10.58 -18.16 7.36
N GLN A 381 -10.10 -17.44 6.33
CA GLN A 381 -10.01 -17.97 4.96
C GLN A 381 -8.96 -19.08 4.84
N ASP A 382 -7.82 -18.92 5.51
CA ASP A 382 -6.74 -19.92 5.58
C ASP A 382 -7.25 -21.21 6.28
N LEU A 383 -7.95 -21.06 7.41
CA LEU A 383 -8.63 -22.14 8.13
C LEU A 383 -9.63 -22.86 7.24
N ILE A 384 -10.54 -22.13 6.56
CA ILE A 384 -11.52 -22.72 5.64
C ILE A 384 -10.84 -23.49 4.51
N SER A 385 -9.78 -22.94 3.93
CA SER A 385 -9.04 -23.52 2.81
C SER A 385 -8.25 -24.76 3.20
N LEU A 386 -7.80 -24.86 4.45
CA LEU A 386 -7.02 -25.98 4.98
C LEU A 386 -7.88 -27.12 5.56
N ARG A 387 -9.22 -27.02 5.56
CA ARG A 387 -10.12 -28.08 6.04
C ARG A 387 -9.90 -29.42 5.30
N PRO A 388 -10.02 -30.58 5.99
CA PRO A 388 -10.33 -30.73 7.40
C PRO A 388 -9.10 -30.69 8.33
N PHE A 389 -9.39 -30.48 9.61
CA PHE A 389 -8.50 -30.63 10.76
C PHE A 389 -8.97 -31.83 11.60
N LEU A 390 -8.04 -32.63 12.12
CA LEU A 390 -8.33 -33.80 12.96
C LEU A 390 -8.32 -33.46 14.46
N SER A 391 -7.69 -32.35 14.84
CA SER A 391 -7.67 -31.79 16.18
C SER A 391 -7.55 -30.26 16.15
N VAL A 392 -7.68 -29.62 17.31
CA VAL A 392 -7.43 -28.17 17.46
C VAL A 392 -5.92 -27.84 17.39
N ASP A 393 -5.03 -28.82 17.63
CA ASP A 393 -3.59 -28.63 17.40
C ASP A 393 -3.26 -28.46 15.91
N ASP A 394 -4.01 -29.13 15.02
CA ASP A 394 -3.80 -29.08 13.56
C ASP A 394 -3.96 -27.66 12.97
N LEU A 395 -4.51 -26.70 13.74
CA LEU A 395 -4.52 -25.28 13.38
C LEU A 395 -3.11 -24.70 13.24
N GLU A 396 -2.05 -25.38 13.73
CA GLU A 396 -0.64 -25.02 13.48
C GLU A 396 -0.24 -25.02 11.99
N ARG A 397 -1.13 -25.54 11.12
CA ARG A 397 -1.01 -25.50 9.66
C ARG A 397 -1.34 -24.14 9.03
N ILE A 398 -2.01 -23.25 9.77
CA ILE A 398 -2.40 -21.90 9.34
C ILE A 398 -1.23 -20.94 9.60
N SER A 399 -1.01 -19.99 8.69
CA SER A 399 0.11 -19.04 8.83
C SER A 399 0.02 -18.23 10.14
N GLY A 400 1.14 -18.16 10.87
CA GLY A 400 1.24 -17.42 12.13
C GLY A 400 0.57 -18.05 13.36
N ILE A 401 -0.06 -19.24 13.29
CA ILE A 401 -0.62 -19.91 14.48
C ILE A 401 0.43 -20.81 15.14
N GLY A 402 1.35 -20.19 15.89
CA GLY A 402 2.36 -20.92 16.67
C GLY A 402 1.81 -21.60 17.94
N PRO A 403 2.60 -22.46 18.60
CA PRO A 403 2.16 -23.25 19.76
C PRO A 403 1.60 -22.45 20.95
N ALA A 404 2.00 -21.19 21.11
CA ALA A 404 1.40 -20.28 22.10
C ALA A 404 -0.07 -19.96 21.76
N ARG A 405 -0.33 -19.53 20.51
CA ARG A 405 -1.69 -19.25 20.02
C ARG A 405 -2.58 -20.50 20.05
N ILE A 406 -2.03 -21.69 19.80
CA ILE A 406 -2.74 -22.97 20.00
C ILE A 406 -3.14 -23.20 21.47
N ALA A 407 -2.26 -22.87 22.43
CA ALA A 407 -2.57 -22.97 23.85
C ALA A 407 -3.69 -21.98 24.26
N ASP A 408 -3.66 -20.76 23.72
CA ASP A 408 -4.69 -19.74 23.96
C ASP A 408 -6.05 -20.16 23.39
N ILE A 409 -6.10 -20.59 22.12
CA ILE A 409 -7.31 -21.10 21.45
C ILE A 409 -7.96 -22.23 22.27
N LYS A 410 -7.14 -23.12 22.84
CA LYS A 410 -7.59 -24.19 23.73
C LYS A 410 -8.05 -23.69 25.11
N ALA A 411 -7.45 -22.62 25.64
CA ALA A 411 -7.87 -22.00 26.89
C ALA A 411 -9.19 -21.23 26.74
N GLN A 412 -9.45 -20.64 25.56
CA GLN A 412 -10.73 -20.02 25.20
C GLN A 412 -11.87 -21.05 25.17
N GLY A 413 -11.59 -22.28 24.71
CA GLY A 413 -12.50 -23.41 24.75
C GLY A 413 -13.63 -23.39 23.72
N LEU A 414 -13.66 -22.43 22.79
CA LEU A 414 -14.68 -22.36 21.74
C LEU A 414 -14.41 -23.35 20.58
N ALA A 415 -13.16 -23.56 20.18
CA ALA A 415 -12.84 -24.35 18.99
C ALA A 415 -13.03 -25.88 19.19
N CYS A 416 -13.70 -26.54 18.24
CA CYS A 416 -13.88 -28.00 18.24
C CYS A 416 -13.89 -28.62 16.82
N VAL A 417 -13.79 -29.95 16.72
CA VAL A 417 -13.58 -30.71 15.45
C VAL A 417 -14.61 -31.83 15.22
N GLN A 418 -15.87 -31.63 15.65
CA GLN A 418 -16.92 -32.67 15.60
C GLN A 418 -17.22 -33.20 14.20
#